data_AF-A0A1B6FKE5-F1
#
_entry.id   AF-A0A1B6FKE5-F1
#
_cell.length_a   1.000
_cell.length_b   1.000
_cell.length_c   1.000
_cell.angle_alpha   90.00
_cell.angle_beta   90.00
_cell.angle_gamma   90.00
#
_symmetry.space_group_name_H-M   'P 1'
#
loop_
_entity.id
_entity.type
_entity.pdbx_description
1 polymer ?
#
loop_
_entity_poly.entity_id
_entity_poly.type
_entity_poly.pdbx_seq_one_letter_code
_entity_poly.pdbx_strand_id
1 'polypeptide(L)'
;MSLSVQDVQKQINHMMAFIEQEANEKAEEIDAKAEEEFNIEKSSLVQQQRMKLAEIFEKKEKEVELRKKIHSSNMLNQARLELLKVRENYVQQLKEKCRASLVTVTKNEEHYSVLLKNLILYGLYQVIESNVTLKVREQDKEIIERQLPSIETTYKQKIGRDITLSIDKTKFLPSDSKGGVILLACNGRIKIDNTLEARLD
;
A
#
# COMPACT_ATOMS: atom_id res chain seq x y z
N MET A 1 67.74 -88.80 -38.09
CA MET A 1 66.31 -89.07 -37.80
C MET A 1 65.52 -87.95 -38.45
N SER A 2 64.96 -88.19 -39.64
CA SER A 2 64.09 -87.22 -40.31
C SER A 2 62.68 -87.35 -39.74
N LEU A 3 62.06 -86.24 -39.31
CA LEU A 3 60.64 -86.24 -38.94
C LEU A 3 59.81 -86.79 -40.10
N SER A 4 58.78 -87.59 -39.80
CA SER A 4 57.87 -88.08 -40.82
C SER A 4 57.02 -86.91 -41.35
N VAL A 5 56.62 -86.96 -42.62
CA VAL A 5 55.76 -85.93 -43.24
C VAL A 5 54.44 -85.75 -42.47
N GLN A 6 53.96 -86.80 -41.77
CA GLN A 6 52.77 -86.74 -40.92
C GLN A 6 52.99 -85.94 -39.63
N ASP A 7 54.20 -85.95 -39.06
CA ASP A 7 54.52 -85.20 -37.84
C ASP A 7 54.67 -83.69 -38.14
N VAL A 8 55.21 -83.37 -39.32
CA VAL A 8 55.28 -81.99 -39.82
C VAL A 8 53.87 -81.42 -40.05
N GLN A 9 52.95 -82.19 -40.64
CA GLN A 9 51.56 -81.75 -40.83
C GLN A 9 50.82 -81.54 -39.50
N LYS A 10 51.07 -82.38 -38.49
CA LYS A 10 50.51 -82.20 -37.14
C LYS A 10 51.02 -80.92 -36.47
N GLN A 11 52.32 -80.60 -36.61
CA GLN A 11 52.87 -79.35 -36.10
C GLN A 11 52.28 -78.11 -36.80
N ILE A 12 52.09 -78.16 -38.12
CA ILE A 12 51.44 -77.07 -38.86
C ILE A 12 50.00 -76.87 -38.38
N ASN A 13 49.23 -77.94 -38.21
CA ASN A 13 47.86 -77.85 -37.70
C ASN A 13 47.80 -77.32 -36.27
N HIS A 14 48.76 -77.69 -35.42
CA HIS A 14 48.87 -77.15 -34.06
C HIS A 14 49.22 -75.66 -34.07
N MET A 15 50.14 -75.22 -34.95
CA MET A 15 50.43 -73.80 -35.15
C MET A 15 49.23 -73.02 -35.67
N MET A 16 48.46 -73.56 -36.61
CA MET A 16 47.23 -72.91 -37.10
C MET A 16 46.20 -72.74 -36.00
N ALA A 17 45.97 -73.79 -35.18
CA ALA A 17 45.04 -73.72 -34.06
C ALA A 17 45.50 -72.70 -32.99
N PHE A 18 46.80 -72.59 -32.74
CA PHE A 18 47.35 -71.56 -31.85
C PHE A 18 47.11 -70.14 -32.39
N ILE A 19 47.35 -69.92 -33.68
CA ILE A 19 47.10 -68.61 -34.32
C ILE A 19 45.62 -68.25 -34.27
N GLU A 20 44.73 -69.21 -34.50
CA GLU A 20 43.28 -69.02 -34.43
C GLU A 20 42.81 -68.72 -33.00
N GLN A 21 43.35 -69.44 -32.00
CA GLN A 21 43.07 -69.15 -30.59
C GLN A 21 43.58 -67.76 -30.18
N GLU A 22 44.80 -67.40 -30.55
CA GLU A 22 45.36 -66.08 -30.25
C GLU A 22 44.56 -64.94 -30.92
N ALA A 23 44.06 -65.17 -32.14
CA ALA A 23 43.19 -64.22 -32.83
C ALA A 23 41.83 -64.07 -32.13
N ASN A 24 41.22 -65.18 -31.68
CA ASN A 24 39.95 -65.16 -30.95
C ASN A 24 40.10 -64.49 -29.57
N GLU A 25 41.16 -64.79 -28.82
CA GLU A 25 41.44 -64.16 -27.53
C GLU A 25 41.64 -62.64 -27.69
N LYS A 26 42.35 -62.20 -28.74
CA LYS A 26 42.49 -60.76 -29.05
C LYS A 26 41.17 -60.12 -29.43
N ALA A 27 40.30 -60.81 -30.17
CA ALA A 27 38.98 -60.30 -30.51
C ALA A 27 38.10 -60.13 -29.26
N GLU A 28 38.07 -61.13 -28.39
CA GLU A 28 37.33 -61.05 -27.11
C GLU A 28 37.88 -59.94 -26.20
N GLU A 29 39.20 -59.75 -26.15
CA GLU A 29 39.81 -58.65 -25.39
C GLU A 29 39.41 -57.27 -25.92
N ILE A 30 39.33 -57.11 -27.26
CA ILE A 30 38.88 -55.87 -27.88
C ILE A 30 37.41 -55.61 -27.57
N ASP A 31 36.56 -56.63 -27.67
CA ASP A 31 35.12 -56.50 -27.40
C ASP A 31 34.86 -56.15 -25.93
N ALA A 32 35.56 -56.82 -25.00
CA ALA A 32 35.47 -56.52 -23.57
C ALA A 32 35.89 -55.07 -23.26
N LYS A 33 37.00 -54.60 -23.85
CA LYS A 33 37.46 -53.22 -23.71
C LYS A 33 36.47 -52.21 -24.30
N ALA A 34 35.91 -52.51 -25.47
CA ALA A 34 34.92 -51.64 -26.10
C ALA A 34 33.65 -51.50 -25.25
N GLU A 35 33.20 -52.58 -24.59
CA GLU A 35 32.04 -52.55 -23.70
C GLU A 35 32.34 -51.78 -22.41
N GLU A 36 33.53 -51.94 -21.82
CA GLU A 36 33.97 -51.15 -20.67
C GLU A 36 34.03 -49.66 -20.99
N GLU A 37 34.67 -49.27 -22.10
CA GLU A 37 34.77 -47.88 -22.54
C GLU A 37 33.38 -47.29 -22.82
N PHE A 38 32.51 -48.02 -23.51
CA PHE A 38 31.14 -47.59 -23.77
C PHE A 38 30.37 -47.30 -22.47
N ASN A 39 30.48 -48.18 -21.48
CA ASN A 39 29.79 -48.01 -20.20
C ASN A 39 30.34 -46.81 -19.41
N ILE A 40 31.65 -46.58 -19.45
CA ILE A 40 32.29 -45.42 -18.81
C ILE A 40 31.83 -44.12 -19.49
N GLU A 41 31.90 -44.03 -20.82
CA GLU A 41 31.49 -42.82 -21.55
C GLU A 41 30.01 -42.52 -21.37
N LYS A 42 29.15 -43.55 -21.48
CA LYS A 42 27.71 -43.41 -21.25
C LYS A 42 27.41 -42.90 -19.85
N SER A 43 28.06 -43.47 -18.82
CA SER A 43 27.89 -43.04 -17.43
C SER A 43 28.34 -41.60 -17.23
N SER A 44 29.50 -41.24 -17.78
CA SER A 44 30.06 -39.87 -17.74
C SER A 44 29.09 -38.87 -18.39
N LEU A 45 28.59 -39.16 -19.58
CA LEU A 45 27.65 -38.29 -20.30
C LEU A 45 26.34 -38.10 -19.52
N VAL A 46 25.78 -39.19 -18.98
CA VAL A 46 24.56 -39.14 -18.17
C VAL A 46 24.79 -38.32 -16.90
N GLN A 47 25.92 -38.49 -16.22
CA GLN A 47 26.25 -37.73 -15.02
C GLN A 47 26.41 -36.23 -15.31
N GLN A 48 27.10 -35.87 -16.40
CA GLN A 48 27.22 -34.48 -16.83
C GLN A 48 25.87 -33.82 -17.11
N GLN A 49 24.97 -34.51 -17.81
CA GLN A 49 23.63 -33.98 -18.09
C GLN A 49 22.76 -33.90 -16.82
N ARG A 50 22.88 -34.86 -15.90
CA ARG A 50 22.20 -34.80 -14.60
C ARG A 50 22.64 -33.59 -13.77
N MET A 51 23.93 -33.26 -13.77
CA MET A 51 24.42 -32.05 -13.07
C MET A 51 23.83 -30.78 -13.67
N LYS A 52 23.84 -30.64 -15.00
CA LYS A 52 23.21 -29.50 -15.68
C LYS A 52 21.72 -29.39 -15.37
N LEU A 53 21.02 -30.54 -15.35
CA LEU A 53 19.59 -30.58 -15.04
C LEU A 53 19.33 -30.15 -13.59
N ALA A 54 20.13 -30.64 -12.64
CA ALA A 54 20.04 -30.26 -11.23
C ALA A 54 20.19 -28.75 -11.04
N GLU A 55 21.18 -28.11 -11.68
CA GLU A 55 21.37 -26.66 -11.61
C GLU A 55 20.16 -25.87 -12.15
N ILE A 56 19.54 -26.35 -13.24
CA ILE A 56 18.34 -25.71 -13.81
C ILE A 56 17.16 -25.83 -12.85
N PHE A 57 16.96 -27.00 -12.24
CA PHE A 57 15.88 -27.20 -11.28
C PHE A 57 16.09 -26.40 -10.00
N GLU A 58 17.31 -26.30 -9.49
CA GLU A 58 17.62 -25.48 -8.33
C GLU A 58 17.29 -24.00 -8.57
N LYS A 59 17.60 -23.47 -9.77
CA LYS A 59 17.22 -22.11 -10.17
C LYS A 59 15.71 -21.93 -10.24
N LYS A 60 14.99 -22.89 -10.85
CA LYS A 60 13.52 -22.86 -10.95
C LYS A 60 12.85 -22.94 -9.58
N GLU A 61 13.36 -23.77 -8.68
CA GLU A 61 12.84 -23.91 -7.32
C GLU A 61 12.97 -22.60 -6.55
N LYS A 62 14.16 -21.97 -6.57
CA LYS A 62 14.38 -20.64 -5.98
C LYS A 62 13.45 -19.58 -6.56
N GLU A 63 13.20 -19.60 -7.88
CA GLU A 63 12.28 -18.66 -8.52
C GLU A 63 10.83 -18.87 -8.04
N VAL A 64 10.38 -20.12 -7.94
CA VAL A 64 9.03 -20.46 -7.45
C VAL A 64 8.87 -20.06 -5.99
N GLU A 65 9.86 -20.31 -5.14
CA GLU A 65 9.84 -19.88 -3.74
C GLU A 65 9.74 -18.36 -3.60
N LEU A 66 10.53 -17.62 -4.40
CA LEU A 66 10.48 -16.17 -4.41
C LEU A 66 9.10 -15.67 -4.86
N ARG A 67 8.54 -16.22 -5.94
CA ARG A 67 7.19 -15.88 -6.41
C ARG A 67 6.13 -16.17 -5.34
N LYS A 68 6.24 -17.29 -4.62
CA LYS A 68 5.33 -17.64 -3.51
C LYS A 68 5.42 -16.63 -2.37
N LYS A 69 6.63 -16.19 -2.00
CA LYS A 69 6.84 -15.14 -0.97
C LYS A 69 6.24 -13.80 -1.40
N ILE A 70 6.48 -13.37 -2.63
CA ILE A 70 5.92 -12.13 -3.20
C ILE A 70 4.39 -12.21 -3.20
N HIS A 71 3.82 -13.33 -3.66
CA HIS A 71 2.36 -13.50 -3.71
C HIS A 71 1.73 -13.45 -2.32
N SER A 72 2.31 -14.18 -1.35
CA SER A 72 1.86 -14.14 0.05
C SER A 72 1.93 -12.73 0.64
N SER A 73 3.03 -12.01 0.40
CA SER A 73 3.17 -10.62 0.86
C SER A 73 2.16 -9.68 0.22
N ASN A 74 1.93 -9.80 -1.10
CA ASN A 74 0.94 -9.01 -1.83
C ASN A 74 -0.48 -9.27 -1.33
N MET A 75 -0.85 -10.52 -1.07
CA MET A 75 -2.16 -10.89 -0.52
C MET A 75 -2.37 -10.28 0.87
N LEU A 76 -1.38 -10.34 1.76
CA LEU A 76 -1.45 -9.71 3.07
C LEU A 76 -1.58 -8.18 2.98
N ASN A 77 -0.83 -7.55 2.07
CA ASN A 77 -0.91 -6.11 1.86
C ASN A 77 -2.27 -5.70 1.31
N GLN A 78 -2.83 -6.46 0.36
CA GLN A 78 -4.16 -6.22 -0.18
C GLN A 78 -5.23 -6.30 0.91
N ALA A 79 -5.22 -7.36 1.74
CA ALA A 79 -6.14 -7.49 2.86
C ALA A 79 -6.00 -6.32 3.86
N ARG A 80 -4.76 -5.86 4.12
CA ARG A 80 -4.51 -4.69 4.97
C ARG A 80 -5.11 -3.41 4.37
N LEU A 81 -4.93 -3.19 3.07
CA LEU A 81 -5.49 -2.03 2.38
C LEU A 81 -7.02 -2.04 2.39
N GLU A 82 -7.64 -3.21 2.18
CA GLU A 82 -9.09 -3.37 2.29
C GLU A 82 -9.59 -3.04 3.69
N LEU A 83 -8.92 -3.53 4.73
CA LEU A 83 -9.24 -3.19 6.12
C LEU A 83 -9.09 -1.69 6.41
N LEU A 84 -8.05 -1.04 5.89
CA LEU A 84 -7.87 0.41 6.03
C LEU A 84 -8.98 1.19 5.32
N LYS A 85 -9.36 0.80 4.10
CA LYS A 85 -10.48 1.40 3.36
C LYS A 85 -11.80 1.29 4.13
N VAL A 86 -12.07 0.13 4.71
CA VAL A 86 -13.28 -0.09 5.52
C VAL A 86 -13.27 0.80 6.76
N ARG A 87 -12.13 0.89 7.46
CA ARG A 87 -11.99 1.79 8.62
C ARG A 87 -12.21 3.25 8.25
N GLU A 88 -11.62 3.71 7.16
CA GLU A 88 -11.79 5.08 6.67
C GLU A 88 -13.24 5.36 6.30
N ASN A 89 -13.91 4.41 5.63
CA ASN A 89 -15.34 4.51 5.32
C ASN A 89 -16.19 4.63 6.60
N TYR A 90 -15.92 3.84 7.64
CA TYR A 90 -16.63 3.98 8.91
C TYR A 90 -16.42 5.34 9.57
N VAL A 91 -15.20 5.88 9.54
CA VAL A 91 -14.90 7.23 10.06
C VAL A 91 -15.65 8.28 9.24
N GLN A 92 -15.66 8.16 7.91
CA GLN A 92 -16.37 9.08 7.03
C GLN A 92 -17.89 9.02 7.28
N GLN A 93 -18.48 7.83 7.40
CA GLN A 93 -19.90 7.67 7.77
C GLN A 93 -20.20 8.27 9.14
N LEU A 94 -19.29 8.16 10.11
CA LEU A 94 -19.45 8.77 11.42
C LEU A 94 -19.40 10.29 11.31
N LYS A 95 -18.44 10.86 10.56
CA LYS A 95 -18.39 12.29 10.28
C LYS A 95 -19.68 12.78 9.60
N GLU A 96 -20.20 12.04 8.64
CA GLU A 96 -21.47 12.35 7.96
C GLU A 96 -22.66 12.32 8.93
N LYS A 97 -22.75 11.31 9.80
CA LYS A 97 -23.77 11.25 10.86
C LYS A 97 -23.65 12.43 11.83
N CYS A 98 -22.45 12.79 12.25
CA CYS A 98 -22.22 13.97 13.08
C CYS A 98 -22.65 15.26 12.37
N ARG A 99 -22.32 15.42 11.07
CA ARG A 99 -22.80 16.55 10.24
C ARG A 99 -24.32 16.60 10.19
N ALA A 100 -25.00 15.45 10.06
CA ALA A 100 -26.46 15.38 10.09
C ALA A 100 -27.04 15.75 11.47
N SER A 101 -26.41 15.32 12.57
CA SER A 101 -26.80 15.73 13.91
C SER A 101 -26.59 17.22 14.16
N LEU A 102 -25.54 17.85 13.61
CA LEU A 102 -25.37 19.31 13.70
C LEU A 102 -26.55 20.07 13.10
N VAL A 103 -27.12 19.56 11.99
CA VAL A 103 -28.33 20.17 11.38
C VAL A 103 -29.51 20.18 12.36
N THR A 104 -29.67 19.12 13.17
CA THR A 104 -30.74 19.09 14.17
C THR A 104 -30.55 20.12 15.28
N VAL A 105 -29.30 20.44 15.66
CA VAL A 105 -29.01 21.47 16.67
C VAL A 105 -29.33 22.86 16.13
N THR A 106 -29.04 23.14 14.85
CA THR A 106 -29.40 24.40 14.19
C THR A 106 -30.90 24.65 14.08
N LYS A 107 -31.75 23.63 14.16
CA LYS A 107 -33.22 23.81 14.11
C LYS A 107 -33.79 24.43 15.40
N ASN A 108 -33.09 24.30 16.52
CA ASN A 108 -33.53 24.85 17.79
C ASN A 108 -33.00 26.28 17.94
N GLU A 109 -33.82 27.28 17.57
CA GLU A 109 -33.41 28.69 17.53
C GLU A 109 -32.84 29.21 18.87
N GLU A 110 -33.42 28.84 20.01
CA GLU A 110 -32.95 29.31 21.33
C GLU A 110 -31.53 28.81 21.65
N HIS A 111 -31.31 27.50 21.52
CA HIS A 111 -29.98 26.90 21.74
C HIS A 111 -28.97 27.36 20.71
N TYR A 112 -29.39 27.50 19.46
CA TYR A 112 -28.53 27.95 18.37
C TYR A 112 -28.10 29.42 18.54
N SER A 113 -29.00 30.29 18.99
CA SER A 113 -28.72 31.69 19.29
C SER A 113 -27.65 31.85 20.38
N VAL A 114 -27.75 31.08 21.47
CA VAL A 114 -26.73 31.04 22.54
C VAL A 114 -25.39 30.51 22.01
N LEU A 115 -25.43 29.46 21.18
CA LEU A 115 -24.23 28.87 20.59
C LEU A 115 -23.53 29.84 19.63
N LEU A 116 -24.27 30.53 18.76
CA LEU A 116 -23.73 31.56 17.88
C LEU A 116 -23.09 32.71 18.65
N LYS A 117 -23.74 33.19 19.72
CA LYS A 117 -23.18 34.21 20.61
C LYS A 117 -21.81 33.79 21.14
N ASN A 118 -21.70 32.55 21.63
CA ASN A 118 -20.46 32.01 22.17
C ASN A 118 -19.38 31.82 21.10
N LEU A 119 -19.74 31.36 19.90
CA LEU A 119 -18.81 31.22 18.77
C LEU A 119 -18.22 32.56 18.32
N ILE A 120 -19.05 33.61 18.27
CA ILE A 120 -18.60 34.96 17.94
C ILE A 120 -17.66 35.46 19.04
N LEU A 121 -18.06 35.38 20.32
CA LEU A 121 -17.21 35.79 21.44
C LEU A 121 -15.85 35.09 21.44
N TYR A 122 -15.83 33.78 21.22
CA TYR A 122 -14.58 33.00 21.13
C TYR A 122 -13.67 33.52 20.01
N GLY A 123 -14.24 33.77 18.83
CA GLY A 123 -13.50 34.37 17.71
C GLY A 123 -12.96 35.77 18.04
N LEU A 124 -13.76 36.61 18.68
CA LEU A 124 -13.34 37.97 19.08
C LEU A 124 -12.19 37.94 20.09
N TYR A 125 -12.22 37.01 21.05
CA TYR A 125 -11.13 36.83 22.01
C TYR A 125 -9.82 36.37 21.37
N GLN A 126 -9.89 35.71 20.20
CA GLN A 126 -8.70 35.28 19.47
C GLN A 126 -8.13 36.39 18.57
N VAL A 127 -8.99 37.26 18.01
CA VAL A 127 -8.59 38.36 17.12
C VAL A 127 -8.06 39.57 17.90
N ILE A 128 -8.74 39.99 18.98
CA ILE A 128 -8.42 41.18 19.80
C ILE A 128 -8.19 42.47 18.97
N GLU A 129 -9.03 42.70 17.96
CA GLU A 129 -9.00 43.90 17.11
C GLU A 129 -10.23 44.79 17.34
N SER A 130 -10.10 46.09 17.04
CA SER A 130 -11.17 47.08 17.24
C SER A 130 -12.29 46.96 16.21
N ASN A 131 -11.99 46.53 14.99
CA ASN A 131 -12.94 46.45 13.88
C ASN A 131 -12.97 45.02 13.34
N VAL A 132 -14.12 44.36 13.46
CA VAL A 132 -14.30 42.98 13.01
C VAL A 132 -15.54 42.88 12.13
N THR A 133 -15.38 42.23 10.98
CA THR A 133 -16.45 41.93 10.04
C THR A 133 -16.84 40.45 10.14
N LEU A 134 -18.12 40.19 10.37
CA LEU A 134 -18.69 38.85 10.47
C LEU A 134 -19.26 38.42 9.12
N LYS A 135 -18.88 37.23 8.68
CA LYS A 135 -19.50 36.51 7.56
C LYS A 135 -20.34 35.37 8.09
N VAL A 136 -21.62 35.44 7.75
CA VAL A 136 -22.68 34.58 8.27
C VAL A 136 -23.51 34.05 7.10
N ARG A 137 -24.33 33.03 7.35
CA ARG A 137 -25.33 32.58 6.39
C ARG A 137 -26.51 33.56 6.39
N GLU A 138 -27.18 33.71 5.25
CA GLU A 138 -28.31 34.67 5.10
C GLU A 138 -29.43 34.44 6.14
N GLN A 139 -29.73 33.18 6.46
CA GLN A 139 -30.77 32.79 7.42
C GLN A 139 -30.42 33.17 8.87
N ASP A 140 -29.13 33.24 9.21
CA ASP A 140 -28.67 33.49 10.58
C ASP A 140 -28.47 34.99 10.85
N LYS A 141 -28.60 35.83 9.82
CA LYS A 141 -28.36 37.27 9.88
C LYS A 141 -29.26 37.94 10.93
N GLU A 142 -30.56 37.66 10.91
CA GLU A 142 -31.51 38.29 11.84
C GLU A 142 -31.23 37.92 13.30
N ILE A 143 -30.84 36.66 13.55
CA ILE A 143 -30.51 36.16 14.89
C ILE A 143 -29.25 36.88 15.42
N ILE A 144 -28.25 37.04 14.56
CA ILE A 144 -26.97 37.67 14.92
C ILE A 144 -27.16 39.17 15.13
N GLU A 145 -27.91 39.87 14.27
CA GLU A 145 -28.22 41.31 14.44
C GLU A 145 -28.89 41.60 15.79
N ARG A 146 -29.79 40.72 16.27
CA ARG A 146 -30.39 40.85 17.61
C ARG A 146 -29.38 40.62 18.74
N GLN A 147 -28.35 39.79 18.53
CA GLN A 147 -27.36 39.41 19.54
C GLN A 147 -26.14 40.34 19.59
N LEU A 148 -25.87 41.13 18.55
CA LEU A 148 -24.75 42.09 18.46
C LEU A 148 -24.57 42.96 19.73
N PRO A 149 -25.59 43.70 20.22
CA PRO A 149 -25.40 44.56 21.41
C PRO A 149 -25.07 43.77 22.67
N SER A 150 -25.59 42.54 22.78
CA SER A 150 -25.27 41.64 23.89
C SER A 150 -23.82 41.16 23.84
N ILE A 151 -23.30 40.88 22.65
CA ILE A 151 -21.91 40.46 22.41
C ILE A 151 -20.94 41.59 22.74
N GLU A 152 -21.21 42.81 22.26
CA GLU A 152 -20.38 43.99 22.53
C GLU A 152 -20.28 44.28 24.03
N THR A 153 -21.41 44.23 24.74
CA THR A 153 -21.45 44.42 26.20
C THR A 153 -20.60 43.36 26.92
N THR A 154 -20.75 42.10 26.54
CA THR A 154 -20.02 40.97 27.15
C THR A 154 -18.52 41.06 26.88
N TYR A 155 -18.14 41.46 25.66
CA TYR A 155 -16.74 41.64 25.27
C TYR A 155 -16.10 42.81 26.03
N LYS A 156 -16.79 43.96 26.10
CA LYS A 156 -16.33 45.14 26.84
C LYS A 156 -16.13 44.86 28.32
N GLN A 157 -17.02 44.07 28.95
CA GLN A 157 -16.86 43.67 30.35
C GLN A 157 -15.62 42.81 30.61
N LYS A 158 -15.23 41.93 29.67
CA LYS A 158 -14.08 41.03 29.87
C LYS A 158 -12.73 41.63 29.46
N ILE A 159 -12.68 42.37 28.36
CA ILE A 159 -11.43 42.86 27.76
C ILE A 159 -11.24 44.37 27.96
N GLY A 160 -12.30 45.11 28.29
CA GLY A 160 -12.21 46.56 28.54
C GLY A 160 -11.96 47.41 27.29
N ARG A 161 -12.08 46.84 26.09
CA ARG A 161 -11.95 47.54 24.80
C ARG A 161 -13.28 47.58 24.05
N ASP A 162 -13.50 48.68 23.34
CA ASP A 162 -14.64 48.82 22.44
C ASP A 162 -14.36 48.12 21.10
N ILE A 163 -15.37 47.44 20.58
CA ILE A 163 -15.34 46.77 19.28
C ILE A 163 -16.48 47.33 18.42
N THR A 164 -16.19 47.55 17.13
CA THR A 164 -17.22 47.71 16.11
C THR A 164 -17.40 46.41 15.35
N LEU A 165 -18.59 45.80 15.50
CA LEU A 165 -18.99 44.61 14.75
C LEU A 165 -19.79 45.02 13.52
N SER A 166 -19.35 44.58 12.35
CA SER A 166 -20.06 44.78 11.08
C SER A 166 -20.41 43.43 10.46
N ILE A 167 -21.59 43.27 9.87
CA ILE A 167 -21.93 42.08 9.10
C ILE A 167 -21.63 42.36 7.62
N ASP A 168 -20.87 41.49 6.96
CA ASP A 168 -20.61 41.59 5.53
C ASP A 168 -21.91 41.35 4.75
N LYS A 169 -22.40 42.38 4.05
CA LYS A 169 -23.64 42.30 3.25
C LYS A 169 -23.40 41.82 1.82
N THR A 170 -22.14 41.62 1.42
CA THR A 170 -21.76 41.32 0.03
C THR A 170 -21.31 39.87 -0.18
N LYS A 171 -20.78 39.22 0.88
CA LYS A 171 -20.25 37.86 0.82
C LYS A 171 -20.76 37.02 1.99
N PHE A 172 -21.92 36.39 1.78
CA PHE A 172 -22.50 35.42 2.71
C PHE A 172 -21.80 34.07 2.65
N LEU A 173 -21.95 33.27 3.72
CA LEU A 173 -21.59 31.86 3.70
C LEU A 173 -22.50 31.10 2.72
N PRO A 174 -21.99 30.05 2.06
CA PRO A 174 -22.81 29.22 1.18
C PRO A 174 -23.99 28.63 1.93
N SER A 175 -25.15 28.54 1.28
CA SER A 175 -26.39 28.02 1.84
C SER A 175 -26.31 26.55 2.27
N ASP A 176 -25.31 25.80 1.77
CA ASP A 176 -25.07 24.42 2.19
C ASP A 176 -24.33 24.30 3.54
N SER A 177 -23.71 25.39 4.00
CA SER A 177 -23.00 25.39 5.29
C SER A 177 -23.98 25.12 6.44
N LYS A 178 -23.62 24.20 7.34
CA LYS A 178 -24.45 23.83 8.50
C LYS A 178 -24.49 24.90 9.60
N GLY A 179 -23.90 26.07 9.36
CA GLY A 179 -23.99 27.25 10.20
C GLY A 179 -22.68 27.64 10.89
N GLY A 180 -22.76 28.68 11.72
CA GLY A 180 -21.60 29.28 12.40
C GLY A 180 -21.15 30.56 11.72
N VAL A 181 -19.96 31.05 12.09
CA VAL A 181 -19.52 32.41 11.72
C VAL A 181 -18.05 32.41 11.33
N ILE A 182 -17.72 33.15 10.29
CA ILE A 182 -16.33 33.48 9.94
C ILE A 182 -16.08 34.93 10.34
N LEU A 183 -15.03 35.18 11.13
CA LEU A 183 -14.61 36.53 11.49
C LEU A 183 -13.47 36.98 10.59
N LEU A 184 -13.57 38.21 10.10
CA LEU A 184 -12.55 38.89 9.30
C LEU A 184 -12.11 40.15 10.04
N ALA A 185 -10.81 40.33 10.21
CA ALA A 185 -10.25 41.54 10.80
C ALA A 185 -9.16 42.14 9.90
N CYS A 186 -8.77 43.39 10.20
CA CYS A 186 -7.71 44.11 9.46
C CYS A 186 -7.94 44.13 7.93
N ASN A 187 -9.16 44.49 7.51
CA ASN A 187 -9.60 44.52 6.12
C ASN A 187 -9.45 43.17 5.38
N GLY A 188 -9.68 42.06 6.11
CA GLY A 188 -9.67 40.71 5.56
C GLY A 188 -8.31 40.00 5.57
N ARG A 189 -7.29 40.59 6.21
CA ARG A 189 -5.96 39.93 6.38
C ARG A 189 -6.00 38.80 7.40
N ILE A 190 -6.83 38.92 8.42
CA ILE A 190 -7.00 37.89 9.45
C ILE A 190 -8.37 37.25 9.23
N LYS A 191 -8.39 35.93 9.01
CA LYS A 191 -9.62 35.14 8.87
C LYS A 191 -9.65 34.06 9.96
N ILE A 192 -10.71 34.04 10.75
CA ILE A 192 -10.99 32.96 11.72
C ILE A 192 -12.25 32.25 11.29
N ASP A 193 -12.12 30.95 11.01
CA ASP A 193 -13.23 30.09 10.60
C ASP A 193 -13.81 29.37 11.83
N ASN A 194 -14.92 29.90 12.36
CA ASN A 194 -15.67 29.30 13.47
C ASN A 194 -17.02 28.74 12.96
N THR A 195 -17.02 28.20 11.74
CA THR A 195 -18.15 27.42 11.24
C THR A 195 -18.27 26.09 11.99
N LEU A 196 -19.48 25.55 12.07
CA LEU A 196 -19.70 24.25 12.73
C LEU A 196 -18.98 23.10 12.01
N GLU A 197 -18.78 23.25 10.70
CA GLU A 197 -18.01 22.30 9.87
C GLU A 197 -16.51 22.34 10.20
N ALA A 198 -15.91 23.53 10.24
CA ALA A 198 -14.50 23.69 10.59
C ALA A 198 -14.16 23.21 12.02
N ARG A 199 -15.15 23.19 12.93
CA ARG A 199 -14.98 22.64 14.28
C ARG A 199 -15.17 21.12 14.36
N LEU A 200 -15.82 20.52 13.37
CA LEU A 200 -16.05 19.07 13.31
C LEU A 200 -14.94 18.35 12.53
N ASP A 201 -14.35 19.00 11.54
CA ASP A 201 -13.29 18.43 10.68
C ASP A 201 -12.01 18.09 11.44
#